data_AF-A0A2K8YT79-F1
#
_entry.id   AF-A0A2K8YT79-F1
#
_cell.length_a   1.000
_cell.length_b   1.000
_cell.length_c   1.000
_cell.angle_alpha   90.00
_cell.angle_beta   90.00
_cell.angle_gamma   90.00
#
_symmetry.space_group_name_H-M   'P 1'
#
loop_
_entity.id
_entity.type
_entity.pdbx_description
1 polymer ?
#
loop_
_entity_poly.entity_id
_entity_poly.type
_entity_poly.pdbx_seq_one_letter_code
_entity_poly.pdbx_strand_id
1 'polypeptide(L)' 'MKNRRRSLLQFFVFTVIGGFNFLSLLGRPFFENMTGGDIAHVIGTVVAFGFAILFLKEYFFGRRS' A
#
# COMPACT_ATOMS: atom_id res chain seq x y z
N MET A 1 -9.81 -15.20 -16.21
CA MET A 1 -10.35 -13.93 -15.68
C MET A 1 -10.48 -13.88 -14.15
N LYS A 2 -10.65 -15.01 -13.45
CA LYS A 2 -10.77 -15.07 -11.97
C LYS A 2 -9.56 -14.47 -11.23
N ASN A 3 -8.33 -14.78 -11.66
CA ASN A 3 -7.10 -14.28 -11.04
C ASN A 3 -6.91 -12.77 -11.22
N ARG A 4 -7.32 -12.21 -12.37
CA ARG A 4 -7.28 -10.77 -12.63
C ARG A 4 -8.21 -9.97 -11.70
N ARG A 5 -9.43 -10.47 -11.46
CA ARG A 5 -10.35 -9.83 -10.50
C ARG A 5 -9.80 -9.89 -9.07
N ARG A 6 -9.18 -11.00 -8.68
CA ARG A 6 -8.54 -11.16 -7.36
C ARG A 6 -7.37 -10.19 -7.17
N SER A 7 -6.52 -10.06 -8.19
CA SER A 7 -5.37 -9.17 -8.20
C SER A 7 -5.78 -7.68 -8.12
N LEU A 8 -6.81 -7.27 -8.88
CA LEU A 8 -7.39 -5.92 -8.75
C LEU A 8 -7.98 -5.65 -7.36
N LEU A 9 -8.68 -6.63 -6.78
CA LEU A 9 -9.24 -6.50 -5.44
C LEU A 9 -8.12 -6.32 -4.40
N GLN A 10 -7.06 -7.12 -4.50
CA GLN A 10 -5.89 -7.01 -3.63
C GLN A 10 -5.20 -5.66 -3.80
N PHE A 11 -4.97 -5.20 -5.03
CA PHE A 11 -4.48 -3.85 -5.31
C PHE A 11 -5.31 -2.80 -4.56
N PHE A 12 -6.63 -2.81 -4.72
CA PHE A 12 -7.52 -1.84 -4.08
C PHE A 12 -7.41 -1.88 -2.55
N VAL A 13 -7.44 -3.07 -1.95
CA VAL A 13 -7.31 -3.24 -0.49
C VAL A 13 -5.99 -2.65 0.02
N PHE A 14 -4.87 -2.98 -0.62
CA PHE A 14 -3.56 -2.49 -0.21
C PHE A 14 -3.38 -1.00 -0.46
N THR A 15 -3.95 -0.45 -1.54
CA THR A 15 -3.97 1.00 -1.79
C THR A 15 -4.76 1.75 -0.71
N VAL A 16 -5.93 1.24 -0.30
CA VAL A 16 -6.73 1.87 0.76
C VAL A 16 -5.99 1.82 2.11
N ILE A 17 -5.41 0.67 2.47
CA ILE A 17 -4.62 0.52 3.70
C ILE A 17 -3.40 1.46 3.70
N GLY A 18 -2.67 1.52 2.57
CA GLY A 18 -1.54 2.43 2.40
C GLY A 18 -1.96 3.89 2.50
N GLY A 19 -3.09 4.25 1.88
CA GLY A 19 -3.67 5.59 1.94
C GLY A 19 -4.05 6.01 3.35
N PHE A 20 -4.67 5.13 4.15
CA PHE A 20 -4.98 5.41 5.56
C PHE A 20 -3.73 5.64 6.41
N ASN A 21 -2.70 4.81 6.26
CA ASN A 21 -1.44 5.01 6.97
C ASN A 21 -0.76 6.33 6.56
N PHE A 22 -0.78 6.65 5.27
CA PHE A 22 -0.22 7.90 4.75
C PHE A 22 -0.98 9.14 5.26
N LEU A 23 -2.30 9.11 5.23
CA LEU A 23 -3.15 10.18 5.79
C LEU A 23 -2.90 10.39 7.28
N SER A 24 -2.74 9.30 8.05
CA SER A 24 -2.39 9.36 9.47
C SER A 24 -1.04 10.04 9.72
N LEU A 25 -0.08 9.92 8.79
CA LEU A 25 1.22 10.60 8.85
C LEU A 25 1.11 12.09 8.51
N LEU A 26 0.32 12.45 7.48
CA LEU A 26 0.13 13.85 7.08
C LEU A 26 -0.55 14.70 8.15
N GLY A 27 -1.38 14.10 9.00
CA GLY A 27 -2.04 14.79 10.11
C GLY A 27 -1.15 15.07 11.33
N ARG A 28 0.12 14.64 11.30
CA ARG A 28 1.04 14.76 12.44
C ARG A 28 2.25 15.63 12.08
N PRO A 29 2.85 16.36 13.05
CA PRO A 29 4.12 17.08 12.86
C PRO A 29 5.31 16.10 12.80
N PHE A 30 5.28 15.23 11.80
CA PHE A 30 6.17 14.08 11.62
C PHE A 30 7.66 14.46 11.57
N PHE A 31 7.97 15.60 10.95
CA PHE A 31 9.35 16.07 10.78
C PHE A 31 9.95 16.72 12.03
N GLU A 32 9.14 16.99 13.06
CA GLU A 32 9.59 17.66 14.28
C GLU A 32 9.75 16.70 15.45
N ASN A 33 8.86 15.71 15.61
CA ASN A 33 8.85 14.79 16.76
C ASN A 33 8.43 13.37 16.36
N MET A 34 9.29 12.71 15.59
CA MET A 34 9.03 11.37 15.05
C MET A 34 9.00 10.32 16.17
N THR A 35 7.84 9.71 16.41
CA THR A 35 7.68 8.64 17.41
C THR A 35 7.85 7.25 16.80
N GLY A 36 8.06 6.22 17.63
CA GLY A 36 8.10 4.83 17.17
C GLY A 36 6.81 4.39 16.45
N GLY A 37 5.66 4.95 16.82
CA GLY A 37 4.39 4.70 16.13
C GLY A 37 4.37 5.29 14.72
N ASP A 38 4.99 6.45 14.52
CA ASP A 38 5.07 7.09 13.20
C ASP A 38 5.99 6.30 12.26
N ILE A 39 7.09 5.74 12.77
CA ILE A 39 7.96 4.83 12.02
C ILE A 39 7.17 3.61 11.54
N ALA A 40 6.36 3.01 12.42
CA ALA A 40 5.52 1.88 12.05
C ALA A 40 4.51 2.23 10.95
N HIS A 41 3.90 3.42 11.01
CA HIS A 41 3.01 3.91 9.96
C HIS A 41 3.75 4.16 8.63
N VAL A 42 4.98 4.67 8.65
CA VAL A 42 5.80 4.86 7.43
C VAL A 42 6.12 3.52 6.79
N ILE A 43 6.62 2.57 7.58
CA ILE A 43 6.93 1.22 7.09
C ILE A 43 5.65 0.56 6.54
N GLY A 44 4.55 0.63 7.28
CA GLY A 44 3.26 0.11 6.85
C GLY A 44 2.77 0.74 5.53
N THR A 45 2.96 2.05 5.36
CA THR A 45 2.64 2.78 4.12
C THR A 45 3.46 2.25 2.95
N VAL A 46 4.78 2.15 3.11
CA VAL A 46 5.70 1.68 2.06
C VAL A 46 5.38 0.24 1.66
N VAL A 47 5.17 -0.63 2.64
CA VAL A 47 4.84 -2.04 2.41
C VAL A 47 3.49 -2.18 1.70
N ALA A 48 2.46 -1.46 2.16
CA ALA A 48 1.13 -1.51 1.55
C ALA A 48 1.15 -1.04 0.09
N PHE A 49 1.78 0.10 -0.21
CA PHE A 49 1.92 0.54 -1.60
C PHE A 49 2.81 -0.38 -2.43
N GLY A 50 3.87 -0.95 -1.86
CA GLY A 50 4.71 -1.95 -2.53
C GLY A 50 3.89 -3.16 -2.97
N PHE A 51 3.05 -3.71 -2.09
CA PHE A 51 2.14 -4.80 -2.44
C PHE A 51 1.10 -4.38 -3.47
N ALA A 52 0.51 -3.18 -3.34
CA ALA A 52 -0.43 -2.67 -4.34
C ALA A 52 0.22 -2.63 -5.74
N ILE A 53 1.44 -2.13 -5.86
CA ILE A 53 2.18 -2.10 -7.14
C ILE A 53 2.42 -3.51 -7.68
N LEU A 54 2.79 -4.48 -6.83
CA LEU A 54 2.98 -5.87 -7.23
C LEU A 54 1.70 -6.50 -7.78
N PHE A 55 0.56 -6.29 -7.11
CA PHE A 55 -0.73 -6.77 -7.60
C PHE A 55 -1.17 -6.05 -8.87
N LEU A 56 -0.94 -4.74 -8.97
CA LEU A 56 -1.23 -4.01 -10.20
C LEU A 56 -0.39 -4.55 -11.38
N LYS A 57 0.90 -4.83 -11.13
CA LYS A 57 1.79 -5.48 -12.11
C LYS A 57 1.26 -6.86 -12.51
N GLU A 58 0.85 -7.69 -11.55
CA GLU A 58 0.29 -9.02 -11.82
C GLU A 58 -1.00 -8.94 -12.65
N TYR A 59 -1.86 -7.95 -12.40
CA TYR A 59 -3.07 -7.73 -13.18
C TYR A 59 -2.77 -7.47 -14.67
N PHE A 60 -1.82 -6.56 -14.94
CA PHE A 60 -1.45 -6.18 -16.31
C PHE A 60 -0.56 -7.22 -17.00
N PHE A 61 0.47 -7.70 -16.31
CA PHE A 61 1.56 -8.52 -16.87
C PHE A 61 1.52 -10.00 -16.48
N GLY A 62 0.60 -10.43 -15.61
CA GLY A 62 0.44 -11.83 -15.18
C GLY A 62 -0.07 -12.79 -16.26
N ARG A 63 0.07 -12.45 -17.54
CA ARG A 63 -0.08 -13.37 -18.69
C ARG A 63 1.28 -13.80 -19.28
N ARG A 64 2.34 -13.86 -18.47
CA ARG A 64 3.62 -14.48 -18.86
C ARG A 64 4.02 -15.55 -17.83
N SER A 65 3.25 -16.63 -17.77
CA SER A 65 3.72 -18.00 -17.50
C SER A 65 2.60 -18.97 -17.77
#